data_AF-X1L5W4-F1
#
_entry.id   AF-X1L5W4-F1
#
_cell.length_a   1.000
_cell.length_b   1.000
_cell.length_c   1.000
_cell.angle_alpha   90.00
_cell.angle_beta   90.00
_cell.angle_gamma   90.00
#
_symmetry.space_group_name_H-M   'P 1'
#
loop_
_entity.id
_entity.type
_entity.pdbx_description
1 polymer ?
#
loop_
_entity_poly.entity_id
_entity_poly.type
_entity_poly.pdbx_seq_one_letter_code
_entity_poly.pdbx_strand_id
1 'polypeptide(L)'
;MLCDLCGIPCSFPPPTEESCAASSNKHTIMSKLRVGIIGLGLGRRRAAGFAQNEAAQVCALCDVDGDKVKAVLEEHPGANGYSDYEEMLRAEKLDIVDVATPDWLHLEQCLAALRHECH
;
A
#
# COMPACT_ATOMS: atom_id res chain seq x y z
N MET A 1 14.91 -11.92 35.61
CA MET A 1 16.19 -11.65 34.93
C MET A 1 15.82 -10.96 33.62
N LEU A 2 16.24 -9.71 33.42
CA LEU A 2 15.89 -8.92 32.22
C LEU A 2 16.61 -9.53 31.01
N CYS A 3 15.98 -9.53 29.84
CA CYS A 3 16.63 -9.95 28.60
C CYS A 3 17.64 -8.87 28.19
N ASP A 4 18.93 -9.22 28.13
CA ASP A 4 20.02 -8.28 27.80
C ASP A 4 19.93 -7.69 26.37
N LEU A 5 19.06 -8.24 25.51
CA LEU A 5 18.82 -7.76 24.15
C LEU A 5 17.74 -6.68 24.02
N CYS A 6 16.73 -6.65 24.91
CA CYS A 6 15.58 -5.75 24.74
C CYS A 6 15.08 -5.08 26.03
N GLY A 7 15.57 -5.47 27.21
CA GLY A 7 15.26 -4.80 28.47
C GLY A 7 13.82 -4.94 28.98
N ILE A 8 13.00 -5.84 28.41
CA ILE A 8 11.60 -6.05 28.84
C ILE A 8 11.50 -7.35 29.66
N PRO A 9 10.76 -7.37 30.79
CA PRO A 9 10.48 -8.59 31.53
C PRO A 9 9.46 -9.46 30.76
N CYS A 10 9.96 -10.45 30.00
CA CYS A 10 9.11 -11.40 29.29
C CYS A 10 8.70 -12.56 30.22
N SER A 11 7.39 -12.79 30.36
CA SER A 11 6.78 -13.86 31.18
C SER A 11 6.58 -15.18 30.43
N PHE A 12 7.17 -15.32 29.24
CA PHE A 12 7.03 -16.47 28.36
C PHE A 12 8.41 -17.08 28.07
N PRO A 13 8.54 -18.42 27.92
CA PRO A 13 9.83 -19.07 27.69
C PRO A 13 10.60 -18.43 26.53
N PRO A 14 11.95 -18.31 26.65
CA PRO A 14 12.77 -17.63 25.66
C PRO A 14 12.62 -18.34 24.31
N PRO A 15 12.30 -17.60 23.24
CA PRO A 15 12.07 -18.21 21.95
C PRO A 15 13.46 -18.65 21.41
N THR A 16 13.52 -19.79 20.70
CA THR A 16 14.79 -20.43 20.29
C THR A 16 15.67 -19.48 19.47
N GLU A 17 16.99 -19.70 19.40
CA GLU A 17 17.92 -18.80 18.69
C GLU A 17 17.49 -18.48 17.24
N GLU A 18 16.79 -19.40 16.57
CA GLU A 18 16.20 -19.19 15.23
C GLU A 18 15.08 -18.13 15.22
N SER A 19 14.26 -18.07 16.28
CA SER A 19 13.20 -17.07 16.43
C SER A 19 13.75 -15.66 16.69
N CYS A 20 14.91 -15.56 17.35
CA CYS A 20 15.62 -14.30 17.57
C CYS A 20 16.44 -13.88 16.34
N ALA A 21 16.98 -14.83 15.57
CA ALA A 21 17.66 -14.55 14.30
C ALA A 21 16.69 -13.99 13.23
N ALA A 22 15.39 -14.26 13.32
CA ALA A 22 14.39 -13.60 12.49
C ALA A 22 14.18 -12.11 12.82
N SER A 23 14.69 -11.64 13.98
CA SER A 23 14.46 -10.28 14.49
C SER A 23 15.72 -9.40 14.54
N SER A 24 16.89 -9.92 14.15
CA SER A 24 18.11 -9.12 14.07
C SER A 24 18.36 -8.60 12.65
N ASN A 25 18.35 -7.27 12.52
CA ASN A 25 18.77 -6.45 11.37
C ASN A 25 17.77 -6.27 10.23
N LYS A 26 16.96 -5.22 10.36
CA LYS A 26 17.14 -4.00 9.55
C LYS A 26 16.15 -2.93 10.00
N HIS A 27 16.63 -1.90 10.66
CA HIS A 27 16.04 -0.58 10.46
C HIS A 27 16.44 -0.16 9.03
N THR A 28 15.89 -0.87 8.03
CA THR A 28 15.95 -0.43 6.64
C THR A 28 15.30 0.92 6.67
N ILE A 29 15.90 1.89 6.01
CA ILE A 29 15.16 3.05 5.52
C ILE A 29 13.90 2.48 4.87
N MET A 30 12.76 2.55 5.55
CA MET A 30 11.50 2.01 5.04
C MET A 30 11.17 2.88 3.84
N SER A 31 11.53 2.42 2.63
CA SER A 31 11.09 3.06 1.41
C SER A 31 9.57 3.14 1.46
N LYS A 32 9.03 4.32 1.18
CA LYS A 32 7.58 4.55 1.22
C LYS A 32 6.88 3.48 0.38
N LEU A 33 5.85 2.87 0.94
CA LEU A 33 5.01 1.91 0.22
C LEU A 33 4.31 2.63 -0.92
N ARG A 34 4.42 2.10 -2.13
CA ARG A 34 3.82 2.65 -3.34
C ARG A 34 2.38 2.20 -3.43
N VAL A 35 1.46 3.15 -3.39
CA VAL A 35 0.02 2.90 -3.32
C VAL A 35 -0.64 3.28 -4.63
N GLY A 36 -1.46 2.37 -5.17
CA GLY A 36 -2.40 2.63 -6.25
C GLY A 36 -3.83 2.63 -5.76
N ILE A 37 -4.66 3.53 -6.28
CA ILE A 37 -6.09 3.62 -5.93
C ILE A 37 -6.94 3.34 -7.16
N ILE A 38 -7.87 2.38 -7.07
CA ILE A 38 -8.82 2.05 -8.15
C ILE A 38 -10.21 2.51 -7.73
N GLY A 39 -10.76 3.47 -8.46
CA GLY A 39 -12.06 4.11 -8.18
C GLY A 39 -11.91 5.36 -7.31
N LEU A 40 -12.10 6.53 -7.91
CA LEU A 40 -11.84 7.84 -7.29
C LEU A 40 -13.08 8.52 -6.70
N GLY A 41 -14.22 7.83 -6.63
CA GLY A 41 -15.39 8.28 -5.88
C GLY A 41 -15.10 8.38 -4.37
N LEU A 42 -15.16 7.23 -3.67
CA LEU A 42 -14.71 7.16 -2.28
C LEU A 42 -13.18 7.08 -2.19
N GLY A 43 -12.50 6.57 -3.23
CA GLY A 43 -11.04 6.40 -3.23
C GLY A 43 -10.27 7.72 -3.16
N ARG A 44 -10.83 8.87 -3.59
CA ARG A 44 -10.18 10.18 -3.36
C ARG A 44 -9.88 10.44 -1.88
N ARG A 45 -10.82 10.10 -0.99
CA ARG A 45 -10.59 10.25 0.46
C ARG A 45 -9.53 9.30 0.98
N ARG A 46 -9.43 8.10 0.39
CA ARG A 46 -8.41 7.10 0.75
C ARG A 46 -7.04 7.55 0.26
N ALA A 47 -6.94 8.09 -0.96
CA ALA A 47 -5.74 8.72 -1.50
C ALA A 47 -5.23 9.85 -0.58
N ALA A 48 -6.12 10.74 -0.15
CA ALA A 48 -5.78 11.81 0.80
C ALA A 48 -5.29 11.27 2.17
N GLY A 49 -5.83 10.15 2.64
CA GLY A 49 -5.37 9.47 3.85
C GLY A 49 -3.96 8.88 3.68
N PHE A 50 -3.69 8.20 2.56
CA PHE A 50 -2.36 7.67 2.25
C PHE A 50 -1.32 8.77 2.10
N ALA A 51 -1.67 9.90 1.48
CA ALA A 51 -0.75 11.02 1.30
C ALA A 51 -0.33 11.69 2.62
N GLN A 52 -1.12 11.54 3.69
CA GLN A 52 -0.76 12.03 5.04
C GLN A 52 0.16 11.06 5.79
N ASN A 53 0.32 9.82 5.32
CA ASN A 53 1.16 8.83 5.96
C ASN A 53 2.59 8.90 5.41
N GLU A 54 3.56 9.19 6.28
CA GLU A 54 4.97 9.29 5.90
C GLU A 54 5.55 7.99 5.34
N ALA A 55 4.97 6.83 5.69
CA ALA A 55 5.38 5.52 5.22
C ALA A 55 4.72 5.11 3.89
N ALA A 56 3.87 5.94 3.29
CA ALA A 56 3.17 5.66 2.05
C ALA A 56 3.36 6.79 1.01
N GLN A 57 3.25 6.43 -0.25
CA GLN A 57 3.23 7.36 -1.37
C GLN A 57 2.17 6.92 -2.37
N VAL A 58 1.22 7.81 -2.67
CA VAL A 58 0.26 7.58 -3.75
C VAL A 58 0.99 7.77 -5.08
N CYS A 59 1.15 6.67 -5.82
CA CYS A 59 1.87 6.64 -7.10
C CYS A 59 0.92 6.53 -8.29
N ALA A 60 -0.27 5.98 -8.10
CA ALA A 60 -1.20 5.73 -9.19
C ALA A 60 -2.65 5.96 -8.79
N LEU A 61 -3.41 6.57 -9.69
CA LEU A 61 -4.83 6.87 -9.52
C LEU A 61 -5.59 6.38 -10.76
N CYS A 62 -6.58 5.54 -10.57
CA CYS A 62 -7.36 4.95 -11.66
C CYS A 62 -8.86 5.20 -11.49
N ASP A 63 -9.52 5.73 -12.51
CA ASP A 63 -10.99 5.78 -12.62
C ASP A 63 -11.39 5.81 -14.10
N VAL A 64 -12.52 5.19 -14.43
CA VAL A 64 -13.08 5.24 -15.80
C VAL A 64 -13.46 6.66 -16.21
N ASP A 65 -13.76 7.53 -15.23
CA ASP A 65 -14.04 8.94 -15.41
C ASP A 65 -12.73 9.75 -15.34
N GLY A 66 -12.20 10.09 -16.51
CA GLY A 66 -10.95 10.82 -16.64
C GLY A 66 -10.97 12.23 -16.01
N ASP A 67 -12.13 12.84 -15.82
CA ASP A 67 -12.23 14.15 -15.17
C ASP A 67 -12.01 14.02 -13.65
N LYS A 68 -12.46 12.92 -13.04
CA LYS A 68 -12.11 12.61 -11.64
C LYS A 68 -10.62 12.36 -11.48
N VAL A 69 -10.01 11.63 -12.42
CA VAL A 69 -8.56 11.37 -12.40
C VAL A 69 -7.78 12.69 -12.42
N LYS A 70 -8.11 13.59 -13.34
CA LYS A 70 -7.46 14.92 -13.42
C LYS A 70 -7.63 15.71 -12.13
N ALA A 71 -8.84 15.78 -11.59
CA ALA A 71 -9.10 16.53 -10.35
C ALA A 71 -8.30 15.99 -9.16
N VAL A 72 -8.17 14.67 -9.01
CA VAL A 72 -7.41 14.07 -7.91
C VAL A 72 -5.90 14.14 -8.15
N LEU A 73 -5.43 14.13 -9.41
CA LEU A 73 -4.02 14.33 -9.73
C LEU A 73 -3.50 15.70 -9.29
N GLU A 74 -4.34 16.74 -9.34
CA GLU A 74 -3.98 18.08 -8.83
C GLU A 74 -3.66 18.06 -7.33
N GLU A 75 -4.27 17.14 -6.57
CA GLU A 75 -4.06 16.96 -5.12
C GLU A 75 -2.84 16.07 -4.80
N HIS A 76 -2.42 15.25 -5.76
CA HIS A 76 -1.36 14.24 -5.58
C HIS A 76 -0.26 14.40 -6.64
N PRO A 77 0.59 15.45 -6.52
CA PRO A 77 1.69 15.67 -7.44
C PRO A 77 2.68 14.49 -7.37
N GLY A 78 2.94 13.86 -8.52
CA GLY A 78 3.80 12.68 -8.64
C GLY A 78 3.07 11.34 -8.73
N ALA A 79 1.74 11.34 -8.68
CA ALA A 79 0.94 10.19 -9.09
C ALA A 79 0.71 10.20 -10.61
N ASN A 80 0.57 9.01 -11.20
CA ASN A 80 0.15 8.81 -12.58
C ASN A 80 -1.34 8.49 -12.66
N GLY A 81 -2.03 9.00 -13.68
CA GLY A 81 -3.45 8.79 -13.89
C GLY A 81 -3.74 7.72 -14.94
N TYR A 82 -4.72 6.86 -14.67
CA TYR A 82 -5.12 5.77 -15.54
C TYR A 82 -6.64 5.71 -15.69
N SER A 83 -7.11 5.28 -16.86
CA SER A 83 -8.52 4.94 -17.07
C SER A 83 -8.79 3.44 -17.00
N ASP A 84 -7.73 2.63 -16.96
CA ASP A 84 -7.78 1.17 -16.93
C ASP A 84 -6.85 0.64 -15.83
N TYR A 85 -7.41 -0.18 -14.94
CA TYR A 85 -6.67 -0.67 -13.77
C TYR A 85 -5.65 -1.74 -14.16
N GLU A 86 -5.92 -2.49 -15.21
CA GLU A 86 -5.02 -3.50 -15.76
C GLU A 86 -3.76 -2.84 -16.34
N GLU A 87 -3.90 -1.73 -17.06
CA GLU A 87 -2.79 -0.89 -17.49
C GLU A 87 -2.00 -0.33 -16.30
N MET A 88 -2.70 0.21 -15.30
CA MET A 88 -2.07 0.72 -14.08
C MET A 88 -1.18 -0.35 -13.40
N LEU A 89 -1.71 -1.56 -13.17
CA LEU A 89 -1.00 -2.65 -12.51
C LEU A 89 0.20 -3.18 -13.32
N ARG A 90 0.18 -3.04 -14.65
CA ARG A 90 1.32 -3.40 -15.51
C ARG A 90 2.38 -2.32 -15.58
N ALA A 91 1.97 -1.06 -15.62
CA ALA A 91 2.87 0.07 -15.80
C ALA A 91 3.58 0.45 -14.49
N GLU A 92 2.91 0.28 -13.36
CA GLU A 92 3.39 0.70 -12.05
C GLU A 92 3.90 -0.46 -11.20
N LYS A 93 4.95 -0.19 -10.44
CA LYS A 93 5.41 -1.10 -9.40
C LYS A 93 4.77 -0.68 -8.07
N LEU A 94 3.61 -1.26 -7.76
CA LEU A 94 2.86 -0.95 -6.54
C LEU A 94 3.10 -2.00 -5.46
N ASP A 95 3.05 -1.58 -4.20
CA ASP A 95 3.10 -2.47 -3.04
C ASP A 95 1.69 -2.72 -2.48
N ILE A 96 0.82 -1.72 -2.59
CA ILE A 96 -0.56 -1.72 -2.09
C ILE A 96 -1.52 -1.23 -3.18
N VAL A 97 -2.67 -1.89 -3.31
CA VAL A 97 -3.78 -1.44 -4.15
C VAL A 97 -5.04 -1.31 -3.31
N ASP A 98 -5.58 -0.09 -3.25
CA ASP A 98 -6.86 0.18 -2.61
C ASP A 98 -7.98 0.15 -3.67
N VAL A 99 -8.87 -0.83 -3.55
CA VAL A 99 -10.02 -0.99 -4.43
C VAL A 99 -11.24 -0.31 -3.80
N ALA A 100 -11.69 0.76 -4.44
CA ALA A 100 -12.78 1.64 -3.98
C ALA A 100 -13.88 1.82 -5.05
N THR A 101 -14.09 0.78 -5.87
CA THR A 101 -15.12 0.71 -6.92
C THR A 101 -16.44 0.15 -6.37
N PRO A 102 -17.51 -0.01 -7.18
CA PRO A 102 -18.70 -0.72 -6.73
C PRO A 102 -18.47 -2.20 -6.46
N ASP A 103 -19.24 -2.77 -5.51
CA ASP A 103 -19.04 -4.12 -4.96
C ASP A 103 -18.89 -5.25 -5.99
N TRP A 104 -19.60 -5.16 -7.12
CA TRP A 104 -19.56 -6.19 -8.17
C TRP A 104 -18.25 -6.23 -8.96
N LEU A 105 -17.39 -5.21 -8.85
CA LEU A 105 -16.08 -5.15 -9.51
C LEU A 105 -14.91 -5.53 -8.59
N HIS A 106 -15.13 -5.54 -7.27
CA HIS A 106 -14.06 -5.78 -6.29
C HIS A 106 -13.34 -7.11 -6.52
N LEU A 107 -14.09 -8.18 -6.80
CA LEU A 107 -13.50 -9.51 -6.95
C LEU A 107 -12.44 -9.55 -8.05
N GLU A 108 -12.78 -9.06 -9.24
CA GLU A 108 -11.86 -9.09 -10.38
C GLU A 108 -10.65 -8.19 -10.15
N GLN A 109 -10.86 -6.98 -9.61
CA GLN A 109 -9.81 -6.01 -9.36
C GLN A 109 -8.84 -6.45 -8.24
N CYS A 110 -9.36 -7.03 -7.16
CA CYS A 110 -8.53 -7.60 -6.09
C CYS A 110 -7.73 -8.80 -6.60
N LEU A 111 -8.33 -9.68 -7.41
CA LEU A 111 -7.60 -10.81 -8.00
C LEU A 111 -6.49 -10.34 -8.95
N ALA A 112 -6.75 -9.29 -9.73
CA ALA A 112 -5.72 -8.68 -10.58
C ALA A 112 -4.57 -8.12 -9.73
N ALA A 113 -4.87 -7.33 -8.69
CA ALA A 113 -3.86 -6.79 -7.78
C ALA A 113 -3.00 -7.89 -7.13
N LEU A 114 -3.63 -8.96 -6.62
CA LEU A 114 -2.93 -10.09 -6.01
C LEU A 114 -2.03 -10.84 -7.01
N ARG A 115 -2.42 -10.96 -8.28
CA ARG A 115 -1.57 -11.55 -9.33
C ARG A 115 -0.33 -10.69 -9.62
N HIS A 116 -0.41 -9.39 -9.35
CA HIS A 116 0.69 -8.44 -9.42
C HIS A 116 1.44 -8.30 -8.10
N GLU A 117 1.23 -9.21 -7.14
CA GLU A 117 1.88 -9.24 -5.82
C GLU A 117 1.64 -7.97 -4.99
N CYS A 118 0.55 -7.25 -5.27
CA CYS A 118 0.11 -6.12 -4.46
C CYS A 118 -0.71 -6.62 -3.27
N HIS A 119 -0.53 -5.98 -2.11
CA HIS A 119 -1.40 -6.12 -0.94
C HIS A 119 -2.71 -5.38 -1.15
#